data_AF-A0A9D5AY47-F1
#
_entry.id   AF-A0A9D5AY47-F1
#
_cell.length_a   1.000
_cell.length_b   1.000
_cell.length_c   1.000
_cell.angle_alpha   90.00
_cell.angle_beta   90.00
_cell.angle_gamma   90.00
#
_symmetry.space_group_name_H-M   'P 1'
#
loop_
_entity.id
_entity.type
_entity.pdbx_description
1 polymer ?
#
loop_
_entity_poly.entity_id
_entity_poly.type
_entity_poly.pdbx_seq_one_letter_code
_entity_poly.pdbx_strand_id
1 'polypeptide(L)'
;AHILTEWFIRYKAKIQYMSLPNILLNSAIIPEALFQSCEPANLALLLKDLIHDHVCREKQILSAQKFVKLLMPSERINQNLAKQSLTGKCPDYSPSVVAALTILNYGKPVIHD
;
A
#
# COMPACT_ATOMS: atom_id res chain seq x y z
N ALA A 1 -3.73 12.57 21.92
CA ALA A 1 -3.18 13.04 20.62
C ALA A 1 -3.32 14.56 20.54
N HIS A 2 -2.36 15.30 19.96
CA HIS A 2 -2.46 16.75 19.86
C HIS A 2 -3.42 17.18 18.75
N ILE A 3 -4.42 17.98 19.11
CA ILE A 3 -5.51 18.47 18.24
C ILE A 3 -4.97 19.19 16.99
N LEU A 4 -3.85 19.91 17.14
CA LEU A 4 -3.21 20.64 16.02
C LEU A 4 -2.64 19.72 14.96
N THR A 5 -2.02 18.61 15.37
CA THR A 5 -1.46 17.61 14.44
C THR A 5 -2.58 16.91 13.67
N GLU A 6 -3.69 16.59 14.34
CA GLU A 6 -4.88 16.05 13.70
C GLU A 6 -5.48 17.02 12.68
N TRP A 7 -5.64 18.29 13.04
CA TRP A 7 -6.18 19.29 12.13
C TRP A 7 -5.27 19.52 10.91
N PHE A 8 -3.95 19.58 11.13
CA PHE A 8 -2.97 19.72 10.06
C PHE A 8 -3.04 18.54 9.09
N ILE A 9 -3.08 17.31 9.61
CA ILE A 9 -3.16 16.11 8.78
C ILE A 9 -4.51 16.06 8.02
N ARG A 10 -5.64 16.32 8.68
CA ARG A 10 -6.96 16.38 8.01
C ARG A 10 -7.00 17.42 6.88
N TYR A 11 -6.38 18.58 7.10
CA TYR A 11 -6.38 19.67 6.12
C TYR A 11 -5.41 19.44 4.96
N LYS A 12 -4.17 19.03 5.23
CA LYS A 12 -3.13 18.84 4.21
C LYS A 12 -3.30 17.58 3.38
N ALA A 13 -3.82 16.53 3.99
CA ALA A 13 -3.80 15.23 3.36
C ALA A 13 -4.80 15.16 2.19
N LYS A 14 -6.01 15.75 2.26
CA LYS A 14 -7.10 15.55 1.26
C LYS A 14 -7.35 14.06 0.90
N ILE A 15 -6.76 13.12 1.63
CA ILE A 15 -6.84 11.69 1.40
C ILE A 15 -8.03 11.22 2.20
N GLN A 16 -9.02 10.63 1.53
CA GLN A 16 -10.22 10.08 2.17
C GLN A 16 -9.90 8.87 3.06
N TYR A 17 -8.72 8.27 2.87
CA TYR A 17 -8.27 7.06 3.54
C TYR A 17 -6.83 7.23 4.01
N MET A 18 -6.48 6.65 5.16
CA MET A 18 -5.10 6.63 5.67
C MET A 18 -4.40 5.29 5.45
N SER A 19 -5.14 4.19 5.42
CA SER A 19 -4.53 2.87 5.21
C SER A 19 -4.24 2.63 3.72
N LEU A 20 -3.07 2.05 3.45
CA LEU A 20 -2.65 1.76 2.08
C LEU A 20 -3.68 0.90 1.29
N PRO A 21 -4.32 -0.14 1.87
CA PRO A 21 -5.34 -0.91 1.16
C PRO A 21 -6.52 -0.04 0.73
N ASN A 22 -7.02 0.84 1.60
CA ASN A 22 -8.16 1.71 1.29
C ASN A 22 -7.79 2.79 0.27
N ILE A 23 -6.55 3.30 0.30
CA ILE A 23 -6.03 4.25 -0.70
C ILE A 23 -5.94 3.58 -2.08
N LEU A 24 -5.29 2.42 -2.19
CA LEU A 24 -5.07 1.75 -3.47
C LEU A 24 -6.37 1.22 -4.09
N LEU A 25 -7.32 0.80 -3.27
CA LEU A 25 -8.63 0.29 -3.71
C LEU A 25 -9.71 1.38 -3.71
N ASN A 26 -9.35 2.62 -3.37
CA ASN A 26 -10.23 3.78 -3.26
C ASN A 26 -11.58 3.48 -2.56
N SER A 27 -11.54 2.69 -1.49
CA SER A 27 -12.73 2.23 -0.77
C SER A 27 -12.41 1.89 0.68
N ALA A 28 -13.36 2.17 1.59
CA ALA A 28 -13.28 1.82 3.02
C ALA A 28 -13.50 0.32 3.25
N ILE A 29 -12.51 -0.50 2.88
CA ILE A 29 -12.55 -1.96 3.05
C ILE A 29 -12.19 -2.35 4.48
N ILE A 30 -11.20 -1.68 5.06
CA ILE A 30 -10.79 -1.87 6.44
C ILE A 30 -11.35 -0.71 7.28
N PRO A 31 -11.99 -1.00 8.43
CA PRO A 31 -12.42 0.06 9.34
C PRO A 31 -11.22 0.82 9.89
N GLU A 32 -11.26 2.15 9.79
CA GLU A 32 -10.20 3.03 10.28
C GLU A 32 -10.71 3.85 11.48
N ALA A 33 -10.08 3.69 12.63
CA ALA A 33 -10.27 4.57 13.79
C ALA A 33 -9.05 5.48 13.93
N LEU A 34 -9.20 6.74 13.54
CA LEU A 34 -8.09 7.70 13.49
C LEU A 34 -8.21 8.75 14.60
N PHE A 35 -7.06 9.23 15.08
CA PHE A 35 -6.97 10.31 16.06
C PHE A 35 -7.82 10.07 17.30
N GLN A 36 -8.76 10.98 17.61
CA GLN A 36 -9.68 10.86 18.75
C GLN A 36 -10.62 9.66 18.65
N SER A 37 -10.87 9.13 17.46
CA SER A 37 -11.67 7.91 17.30
C SER A 37 -10.90 6.64 17.65
N CYS A 38 -9.56 6.70 17.75
CA CYS A 38 -8.69 5.60 18.13
C CYS A 38 -8.72 5.36 19.65
N GLU A 39 -9.91 5.11 20.19
CA GLU A 39 -10.13 4.75 21.59
C GLU A 39 -10.46 3.26 21.72
N PRO A 40 -10.08 2.62 22.84
CA PRO A 40 -10.30 1.19 23.04
C PRO A 40 -11.76 0.75 22.83
N ALA A 41 -12.72 1.55 23.28
CA ALA A 41 -14.15 1.24 23.12
C ALA A 41 -14.58 1.23 21.65
N ASN A 42 -14.13 2.22 20.86
CA ASN A 42 -14.44 2.30 19.43
C ASN A 42 -13.75 1.16 18.65
N LEU A 43 -12.50 0.85 18.99
CA LEU A 43 -11.79 -0.28 18.38
C LEU A 43 -12.49 -1.62 18.69
N ALA A 44 -12.93 -1.81 19.93
CA ALA A 44 -13.66 -3.02 20.32
C ALA A 44 -14.97 -3.17 19.54
N LEU A 45 -15.72 -2.08 19.35
CA LEU A 45 -16.94 -2.09 18.53
C LEU A 45 -16.64 -2.40 17.06
N LEU A 46 -15.67 -1.71 16.45
CA LEU A 46 -15.29 -1.95 15.05
C LEU A 46 -14.82 -3.39 14.81
N LEU A 47 -14.02 -3.94 15.73
CA LEU A 47 -13.57 -5.32 15.65
C LEU A 47 -14.71 -6.31 15.88
N LYS A 48 -15.59 -6.04 16.84
CA LYS A 48 -16.77 -6.88 17.09
C LYS A 48 -17.63 -6.95 15.82
N ASP A 49 -17.97 -5.81 15.23
CA ASP A 49 -18.79 -5.76 14.03
C ASP A 49 -18.12 -6.49 12.88
N LEU A 50 -16.80 -6.30 12.70
CA LEU A 50 -16.04 -6.99 11.66
C LEU A 50 -15.98 -8.51 11.84
N ILE A 51 -15.85 -9.00 13.07
CA ILE A 51 -15.79 -10.44 13.38
C ILE A 51 -17.15 -11.12 13.14
N HIS A 52 -18.24 -10.43 13.45
CA HIS A 52 -19.60 -10.98 13.36
C HIS A 52 -20.24 -10.78 11.97
N ASP A 53 -19.80 -9.79 11.20
CA ASP A 53 -20.29 -9.55 9.85
C ASP A 53 -19.52 -10.38 8.80
N HIS A 54 -20.12 -11.52 8.44
CA HIS A 54 -19.57 -12.41 7.43
C HIS A 54 -19.42 -11.75 6.04
N VAL A 55 -20.32 -10.84 5.67
CA VAL A 55 -20.31 -10.16 4.36
C VAL A 55 -19.14 -9.19 4.31
N CYS A 56 -18.95 -8.41 5.38
CA CYS A 56 -17.82 -7.48 5.48
C CYS A 56 -16.48 -8.24 5.46
N ARG A 57 -16.40 -9.37 6.17
CA ARG A 57 -15.20 -10.23 6.19
C ARG A 57 -14.88 -10.81 4.81
N GLU A 58 -15.88 -11.31 4.08
CA GLU A 58 -15.66 -11.84 2.73
C GLU A 58 -15.18 -10.74 1.77
N LYS A 59 -15.78 -9.55 1.86
CA LYS A 59 -15.34 -8.38 1.09
C LYS A 59 -13.88 -8.03 1.39
N GLN A 60 -13.44 -8.10 2.64
CA GLN A 60 -12.04 -7.88 3.01
C GLN A 60 -11.11 -8.92 2.40
N ILE A 61 -11.47 -10.20 2.41
CA ILE A 61 -10.66 -11.27 1.83
C ILE A 61 -10.49 -11.06 0.32
N LEU A 62 -11.58 -10.81 -0.41
CA LEU A 62 -11.54 -10.55 -1.85
C LEU A 62 -10.72 -9.31 -2.18
N SER A 63 -10.85 -8.28 -1.35
CA SER A 63 -10.11 -7.03 -1.52
C SER A 63 -8.62 -7.20 -1.21
N ALA A 64 -8.27 -7.99 -0.21
CA ALA A 64 -6.88 -8.32 0.12
C ALA A 64 -6.18 -9.03 -1.06
N GLN A 65 -6.87 -9.94 -1.74
CA GLN A 65 -6.33 -10.57 -2.95
C GLN A 65 -6.07 -9.55 -4.07
N LYS A 66 -6.98 -8.59 -4.29
CA LYS A 66 -6.79 -7.51 -5.26
C LYS A 66 -5.63 -6.59 -4.87
N PHE A 67 -5.56 -6.23 -3.59
CA PHE A 67 -4.49 -5.40 -3.03
C PHE A 67 -3.11 -6.04 -3.25
N VAL A 68 -2.95 -7.34 -2.94
CA VAL A 68 -1.69 -8.05 -3.16
C VAL A 68 -1.30 -8.03 -4.64
N LYS A 69 -2.25 -8.25 -5.56
CA LYS A 69 -1.98 -8.15 -7.01
C LYS A 69 -1.49 -6.76 -7.44
N LEU A 70 -1.99 -5.69 -6.81
CA LEU A 70 -1.53 -4.32 -7.09
C LEU A 70 -0.13 -4.04 -6.54
N LEU A 71 0.26 -4.70 -5.45
CA LEU A 71 1.61 -4.59 -4.88
C LEU A 71 2.66 -5.42 -5.62
N MET A 72 2.24 -6.47 -6.35
CA MET A 72 3.17 -7.29 -7.11
C MET A 72 3.75 -6.50 -8.30
N PRO A 73 5.07 -6.58 -8.53
CA PRO A 73 5.68 -6.01 -9.73
C PRO A 73 5.03 -6.62 -10.98
N SER A 74 4.83 -5.82 -12.02
CA SER A 74 4.40 -6.31 -13.33
C SER A 74 5.34 -7.43 -13.82
N GLU A 75 4.79 -8.44 -14.49
CA GLU A 75 5.55 -9.53 -15.14
C GLU A 75 6.76 -8.99 -15.95
N ARG A 76 6.60 -7.83 -16.60
CA ARG A 76 7.67 -7.14 -17.34
C ARG A 76 8.82 -6.67 -16.45
N ILE A 77 8.52 -6.16 -15.25
CA ILE A 77 9.53 -5.70 -14.29
C ILE A 77 10.26 -6.92 -13.72
N ASN A 78 9.56 -8.01 -13.42
CA ASN A 78 10.19 -9.26 -12.98
C ASN A 78 11.11 -9.86 -14.05
N GLN A 79 10.68 -9.88 -15.32
CA GLN A 79 11.53 -10.36 -16.43
C GLN A 79 12.74 -9.46 -16.67
N ASN A 80 12.59 -8.14 -16.54
CA ASN A 80 13.71 -7.20 -16.68
C ASN A 80 14.69 -7.29 -15.49
N LEU A 81 14.21 -7.53 -14.27
CA LEU A 81 15.05 -7.82 -13.10
C LEU A 81 15.79 -9.15 -13.26
N ALA A 82 15.08 -10.20 -13.67
CA ALA A 82 15.67 -11.52 -13.91
C ALA A 82 16.71 -11.48 -15.05
N LYS A 83 16.42 -10.79 -16.15
CA LYS A 83 17.38 -10.58 -17.25
C LYS A 83 18.59 -9.76 -16.81
N GLN A 84 18.39 -8.68 -16.02
CA GLN A 84 19.50 -7.89 -15.47
C GLN A 84 20.38 -8.71 -14.51
N SER A 85 19.80 -9.65 -13.75
CA SER A 85 20.56 -10.54 -12.85
C SER A 85 21.35 -11.65 -13.57
N LEU A 86 21.04 -11.94 -14.84
CA LEU A 86 21.71 -13.01 -15.61
C LEU A 86 22.87 -12.50 -16.49
N THR A 87 22.98 -11.18 -16.73
CA THR A 87 24.01 -10.60 -17.62
C THR A 87 25.25 -10.04 -16.94
N GLY A 88 25.41 -10.16 -15.63
CA GLY A 88 26.67 -9.78 -14.98
C GLY A 88 26.63 -10.04 -13.49
N LYS A 89 27.68 -10.71 -12.98
CA LYS A 89 28.00 -10.91 -11.55
C LYS A 89 27.21 -9.98 -10.63
N CYS A 90 26.30 -10.52 -9.81
CA CYS A 90 25.64 -9.79 -8.73
C CYS A 90 26.68 -9.01 -7.92
N PRO A 91 26.70 -7.67 -7.94
CA PRO A 91 27.23 -6.91 -6.84
C PRO A 91 26.15 -6.90 -5.77
N ASP A 92 26.56 -6.98 -4.51
CA ASP A 92 25.68 -6.81 -3.34
C ASP A 92 25.05 -5.41 -3.37
N TYR A 93 23.94 -5.25 -4.09
CA TYR A 93 23.21 -4.01 -4.12
C TYR A 93 22.32 -3.94 -2.88
N SER A 94 22.60 -2.95 -2.02
CA SER A 94 21.70 -2.59 -0.93
C SER A 94 20.28 -2.36 -1.48
N PRO A 95 19.21 -2.73 -0.74
CA PRO A 95 17.83 -2.44 -1.11
C PRO A 95 17.58 -0.97 -1.47
N SER A 96 18.33 -0.04 -0.88
CA SER A 96 18.30 1.39 -1.20
C SER A 96 18.74 1.71 -2.64
N VAL A 97 19.73 0.97 -3.16
CA VAL A 97 20.23 1.13 -4.53
C VAL A 97 19.21 0.63 -5.54
N VAL A 98 18.55 -0.50 -5.26
CA VAL A 98 17.47 -1.04 -6.10
C VAL A 98 16.30 -0.07 -6.17
N ALA A 99 15.91 0.52 -5.03
CA ALA A 99 14.85 1.53 -4.99
C ALA A 99 15.23 2.79 -5.79
N ALA A 100 16.45 3.31 -5.62
CA ALA A 100 16.92 4.49 -6.34
C ALA A 100 17.00 4.26 -7.86
N LEU A 101 17.48 3.09 -8.29
CA LEU A 101 17.60 2.72 -9.69
C LEU A 101 16.23 2.56 -10.37
N THR A 102 15.25 2.05 -9.62
CA THR A 102 13.86 1.95 -10.06
C THR A 102 13.25 3.32 -10.32
N ILE A 103 13.47 4.29 -9.42
CA ILE A 103 12.98 5.67 -9.57
C ILE A 103 13.68 6.38 -10.75
N LEU A 104 15.00 6.23 -10.89
CA LEU A 104 15.78 6.90 -11.95
C LEU A 104 15.40 6.45 -13.37
N ASN A 105 14.93 5.20 -13.51
CA ASN A 105 14.53 4.64 -14.79
C ASN A 105 13.01 4.69 -15.03
N TYR A 106 12.24 5.21 -14.07
CA TYR A 106 10.81 5.37 -14.22
C TYR A 106 10.51 6.44 -15.27
N GLY A 107 9.98 6.03 -16.42
CA GLY A 107 9.52 6.92 -17.49
C GLY A 107 10.49 7.16 -18.66
N LYS A 108 11.66 6.50 -18.69
CA LYS A 108 12.54 6.58 -19.88
C LYS A 108 12.04 5.62 -20.98
N PRO A 109 11.80 6.10 -22.21
CA PRO A 109 11.49 5.22 -23.34
C PRO A 109 12.73 4.41 -23.74
N VAL A 110 12.54 3.11 -23.95
CA VAL A 110 13.58 2.17 -24.38
C VAL A 110 13.91 2.45 -25.84
N ILE A 111 15.13 2.93 -26.12
CA ILE A 111 15.68 2.96 -27.49
C ILE A 111 16.13 1.52 -27.78
N HIS A 112 15.54 0.91 -28.80
CA HIS A 112 15.98 -0.37 -29.35
C HIS A 112 17.07 -0.09 -30.39
N ASP A 113 18.29 -0.56 -30.14
CA ASP A 113 19.29 -0.85 -31.18
C ASP A 113 19.25 -2.35 -31.51
#